data_AF-A0A8T4CDC0-F1
#
_entry.id   AF-A0A8T4CDC0-F1
#
_cell.length_a   1.000
_cell.length_b   1.000
_cell.length_c   1.000
_cell.angle_alpha   90.00
_cell.angle_beta   90.00
_cell.angle_gamma   90.00
#
_symmetry.space_group_name_H-M   'P 1'
#
loop_
_entity.id
_entity.type
_entity.pdbx_description
1 polymer ?
#
loop_
_entity_poly.entity_id
_entity_poly.type
_entity_poly.pdbx_seq_one_letter_code
_entity_poly.pdbx_strand_id
1 'polypeptide(L)'
;MAAVSREPVELYLEKYIESYMELCNVRKGGDTRPTPFCKGYPFHARAYILPNEAVVVIFRHQAPAMKLEVVNETFESVKAVLQAREHHSMLGFSPMKNFTVEDARKDAAMDLARDERQASYRNGLESAFTSIVETESLVTDIAKTNPWLERQLLGIADKLGKTAEPMEKLKEEFKRMEGDERYQDNELQLVDLQKYRKSPDAPMAGLTEQVVEKYLKSYIEAYRSTIKPDYPEAARPAFYKGYPFHVRAFILPNEAVAVTFKYTVPAHKMEVSRASPDLVADLLKGKEHSNFLGLPPLKSLRREDAAYDAKMAVKRDMHNALLRALLASARSGIGEEEKNILDIAKTNPWLEKQLAQAAARLSGMKQLLVNLNDELEKAESGKRLGDHEQLLDLLTRYRSPLQAEQAEPEVVTMDAGAPAWSLPGAQVRPEQPAYGGPPTYVEEAPVQQAAYAPAKDRPQAGQYGLSPEEKQTLDMIKATLYNIDVKMDDFERRLNYIDKYVESVQKQQVERFNAQSEIVRHEARSAKYAGIGIASASLVILLLFILDWWLGLFDPIRSLFGL
;
A
#
# COMPACT_ATOMS: atom_id res chain seq x y z
N MET A 1 -10.98 -25.09 -37.23
CA MET A 1 -10.18 -24.53 -36.11
C MET A 1 -9.38 -25.64 -35.47
N ALA A 2 -8.05 -25.54 -35.48
CA ALA A 2 -7.17 -26.48 -34.79
C ALA A 2 -7.33 -26.30 -33.27
N ALA A 3 -7.64 -27.38 -32.55
CA ALA A 3 -7.71 -27.35 -31.08
C ALA A 3 -6.37 -26.91 -30.50
N VAL A 4 -6.38 -26.12 -29.43
CA VAL A 4 -5.16 -25.84 -28.65
C VAL A 4 -4.53 -27.17 -28.24
N SER A 5 -3.35 -27.46 -28.78
CA SER A 5 -2.63 -28.70 -28.48
C SER A 5 -1.94 -28.60 -27.12
N ARG A 6 -1.65 -29.77 -26.54
CA ARG A 6 -1.03 -29.87 -25.23
C ARG A 6 0.39 -29.30 -25.21
N GLU A 7 1.20 -29.60 -26.22
CA GLU A 7 2.63 -29.30 -26.25
C GLU A 7 2.95 -27.79 -26.20
N PRO A 8 2.28 -26.90 -26.97
CA PRO A 8 2.54 -25.47 -26.86
C PRO A 8 2.18 -24.89 -25.49
N VAL A 9 1.11 -25.39 -24.85
CA VAL A 9 0.71 -24.97 -23.50
C VAL A 9 1.74 -25.42 -22.48
N GLU A 10 2.22 -26.66 -22.58
CA GLU A 10 3.24 -27.23 -21.70
C GLU A 10 4.55 -26.42 -21.81
N LEU A 11 5.07 -26.24 -23.03
CA LEU A 11 6.27 -25.44 -23.29
C LEU A 11 6.12 -23.97 -22.84
N TYR A 12 4.96 -23.36 -23.08
CA TYR A 12 4.66 -22.01 -22.61
C TYR A 12 4.74 -21.93 -21.08
N LEU A 13 4.10 -22.85 -20.36
CA LEU A 13 4.04 -22.82 -18.91
C LEU A 13 5.41 -23.10 -18.28
N GLU A 14 6.18 -24.02 -18.87
CA GLU A 14 7.58 -24.23 -18.47
C GLU A 14 8.38 -22.94 -18.56
N LYS A 15 8.31 -22.25 -19.70
CA LYS A 15 9.05 -21.01 -19.93
C LYS A 15 8.53 -19.86 -19.08
N TYR A 16 7.23 -19.80 -18.83
CA TYR A 16 6.61 -18.84 -17.93
C TYR A 16 7.16 -19.03 -16.51
N ILE A 17 7.15 -20.27 -16.00
CA ILE A 17 7.64 -20.61 -14.66
C ILE A 17 9.14 -20.33 -14.53
N GLU A 18 9.94 -20.80 -15.49
CA GLU A 18 11.39 -20.56 -15.54
C GLU A 18 11.71 -19.07 -15.46
N SER A 19 11.05 -18.28 -16.33
CA SER A 19 11.26 -16.83 -16.40
C SER A 19 10.80 -16.12 -15.13
N TYR A 20 9.65 -16.51 -14.56
CA TYR A 20 9.16 -15.94 -13.30
C TYR A 20 10.17 -16.18 -12.17
N MET A 21 10.70 -17.40 -12.06
CA MET A 21 11.68 -17.77 -11.03
C MET A 21 13.02 -17.07 -11.23
N GLU A 22 13.51 -16.98 -12.47
CA GLU A 22 14.73 -16.24 -12.80
C GLU A 22 14.60 -14.76 -12.41
N LEU A 23 13.51 -14.11 -12.80
CA LEU A 23 13.25 -12.71 -12.47
C LEU A 23 13.12 -12.49 -10.95
N CYS A 24 12.49 -13.41 -10.22
CA CYS A 24 12.44 -13.39 -8.75
C CYS A 24 13.85 -13.41 -8.12
N ASN A 25 14.75 -14.23 -8.65
CA ASN A 25 16.11 -14.39 -8.11
C ASN A 25 17.03 -13.22 -8.49
N VAL A 26 16.97 -12.72 -9.72
CA VAL A 26 17.79 -11.59 -10.20
C VAL A 26 17.50 -10.31 -9.40
N ARG A 27 16.26 -10.12 -8.94
CA ARG A 27 15.87 -8.93 -8.16
C ARG A 27 16.24 -9.00 -6.69
N LYS A 28 16.68 -10.15 -6.16
CA LYS A 28 16.96 -10.33 -4.73
C LYS A 28 18.33 -10.93 -4.46
N GLY A 29 19.29 -10.08 -4.16
CA GLY A 29 20.52 -10.44 -3.45
C GLY A 29 20.32 -10.77 -1.97
N GLY A 30 19.17 -11.34 -1.57
CA GLY A 30 18.82 -11.65 -0.18
C GLY A 30 17.54 -12.49 -0.01
N ASP A 31 17.50 -13.27 1.07
CA ASP A 31 16.69 -14.49 1.31
C ASP A 31 15.16 -14.31 1.49
N THR A 32 14.56 -13.21 1.02
CA THR A 32 13.11 -12.97 1.20
C THR A 32 12.36 -13.15 -0.12
N ARG A 33 11.87 -14.34 -0.45
CA ARG A 33 10.99 -14.49 -1.64
C ARG A 33 9.70 -13.67 -1.41
N PRO A 34 9.40 -12.59 -2.16
CA PRO A 34 8.32 -11.67 -1.79
C PRO A 34 6.94 -12.19 -2.21
N THR A 35 6.87 -12.94 -3.30
CA THR A 35 5.61 -13.33 -3.94
C THR A 35 5.14 -14.71 -3.49
N PRO A 36 3.81 -14.97 -3.48
CA PRO A 36 3.27 -16.30 -3.15
C PRO A 36 3.83 -17.41 -4.04
N PHE A 37 4.08 -17.11 -5.32
CA PHE A 37 4.58 -18.06 -6.31
C PHE A 37 6.03 -18.50 -6.01
N CYS A 38 6.91 -17.55 -5.65
CA CYS A 38 8.30 -17.85 -5.29
C CYS A 38 8.42 -18.47 -3.88
N LYS A 39 7.58 -18.03 -2.91
CA LYS A 39 7.49 -18.67 -1.57
C LYS A 39 6.94 -20.08 -1.64
N GLY A 40 6.01 -20.32 -2.57
CA GLY A 40 5.31 -21.60 -2.72
C GLY A 40 6.10 -22.67 -3.45
N TYR A 41 7.33 -22.39 -3.90
CA TYR A 41 8.18 -23.34 -4.60
C TYR A 41 8.78 -24.40 -3.64
N PRO A 42 8.82 -25.70 -4.00
CA PRO A 42 8.30 -26.27 -5.25
C PRO A 42 6.77 -26.34 -5.26
N PHE A 43 6.15 -26.25 -6.44
CA PHE A 43 4.70 -26.31 -6.60
C PHE A 43 4.26 -27.34 -7.63
N HIS A 44 3.03 -27.82 -7.48
CA HIS A 44 2.34 -28.61 -8.48
C HIS A 44 1.42 -27.68 -9.28
N ALA A 45 1.72 -27.52 -10.57
CA ALA A 45 0.92 -26.77 -11.53
C ALA A 45 0.12 -27.75 -12.39
N ARG A 46 -1.22 -27.64 -12.37
CA ARG A 46 -2.09 -28.42 -13.24
C ARG A 46 -2.85 -27.48 -14.17
N ALA A 47 -2.55 -27.58 -15.46
CA ALA A 47 -3.17 -26.82 -16.54
C ALA A 47 -4.31 -27.62 -17.16
N TYR A 48 -5.46 -27.00 -17.26
CA TYR A 48 -6.69 -27.53 -17.80
C TYR A 48 -6.98 -26.80 -19.12
N ILE A 49 -6.87 -27.51 -20.24
CA ILE A 49 -7.33 -27.05 -21.54
C ILE A 49 -8.82 -27.34 -21.61
N LEU A 50 -9.63 -26.29 -21.75
CA LEU A 50 -11.08 -26.34 -21.67
C LEU A 50 -11.73 -26.47 -23.06
N PRO A 51 -13.01 -26.87 -23.16
CA PRO A 51 -13.66 -27.13 -24.45
C PRO A 51 -13.69 -25.92 -25.41
N ASN A 52 -13.71 -24.71 -24.84
CA ASN A 52 -13.67 -23.46 -25.59
C ASN A 52 -12.24 -22.94 -25.83
N GLU A 53 -11.21 -23.74 -25.59
CA GLU A 53 -9.78 -23.41 -25.74
C GLU A 53 -9.22 -22.41 -24.72
N ALA A 54 -10.00 -22.03 -23.70
CA ALA A 54 -9.45 -21.37 -22.53
C ALA A 54 -8.50 -22.33 -21.79
N VAL A 55 -7.46 -21.77 -21.17
CA VAL A 55 -6.54 -22.55 -20.33
C VAL A 55 -6.61 -22.01 -18.91
N VAL A 56 -6.88 -22.89 -17.95
CA VAL A 56 -6.84 -22.57 -16.53
C VAL A 56 -5.69 -23.33 -15.89
N VAL A 57 -4.82 -22.65 -15.15
CA VAL A 57 -3.71 -23.28 -14.46
C VAL A 57 -3.90 -23.12 -12.96
N ILE A 58 -3.98 -24.24 -12.26
CA ILE A 58 -4.14 -24.29 -10.82
C ILE A 58 -2.80 -24.63 -10.19
N PHE A 59 -2.39 -23.83 -9.22
CA PHE A 59 -1.13 -24.01 -8.50
C PHE A 59 -1.39 -24.47 -7.07
N ARG A 60 -0.72 -25.55 -6.68
CA ARG A 60 -0.62 -26.01 -5.31
C ARG A 60 0.80 -25.83 -4.82
N HIS A 61 0.98 -24.91 -3.88
CA HIS A 61 2.28 -24.57 -3.31
C HIS A 61 2.77 -25.69 -2.36
N GLN A 62 4.08 -25.68 -2.07
CA GLN A 62 4.74 -26.59 -1.13
C GLN A 62 4.53 -28.07 -1.50
N ALA A 63 4.54 -28.36 -2.80
CA ALA A 63 4.54 -29.73 -3.28
C ALA A 63 5.89 -30.40 -2.97
N PRO A 64 5.95 -31.73 -2.80
CA PRO A 64 7.21 -32.45 -2.55
C PRO A 64 8.25 -32.26 -3.67
N ALA A 65 7.77 -32.05 -4.90
CA ALA A 65 8.58 -31.78 -6.07
C ALA A 65 7.81 -30.86 -7.03
N MET A 66 8.56 -30.15 -7.88
CA MET A 66 7.99 -29.38 -8.99
C MET A 66 7.33 -30.35 -9.97
N LYS A 67 6.07 -30.12 -10.29
CA LYS A 67 5.33 -30.94 -11.27
C LYS A 67 4.45 -30.05 -12.12
N LEU A 68 4.50 -30.24 -13.44
CA LEU A 68 3.58 -29.63 -14.39
C LEU A 68 2.77 -30.74 -15.04
N GLU A 69 1.45 -30.59 -15.05
CA GLU A 69 0.52 -31.49 -15.74
C GLU A 69 -0.37 -30.68 -16.66
N VAL A 70 -0.50 -31.08 -17.92
CA VAL A 70 -1.43 -30.47 -18.86
C VAL A 70 -2.46 -31.51 -19.27
N VAL A 71 -3.74 -31.23 -18.99
CA VAL A 71 -4.87 -32.14 -19.20
C VAL A 71 -5.99 -31.46 -19.97
N ASN A 72 -6.74 -32.25 -20.75
CA ASN A 72 -7.98 -31.80 -21.38
C ASN A 72 -9.15 -32.17 -20.48
N GLU A 73 -9.92 -31.18 -20.03
CA GLU A 73 -10.95 -31.36 -18.99
C GLU A 73 -12.15 -30.44 -19.24
N THR A 74 -13.20 -30.61 -18.45
CA THR A 74 -14.41 -29.77 -18.53
C THR A 74 -14.41 -28.64 -17.52
N PHE A 75 -15.24 -27.61 -17.75
CA PHE A 75 -15.48 -26.54 -16.78
C PHE A 75 -15.96 -27.08 -15.43
N GLU A 76 -16.81 -28.10 -15.41
CA GLU A 76 -17.31 -28.70 -14.16
C GLU A 76 -16.21 -29.42 -13.38
N SER A 77 -15.26 -30.05 -14.07
CA SER A 77 -14.08 -30.67 -13.45
C SER A 77 -13.22 -29.63 -12.73
N VAL A 78 -12.91 -28.51 -13.40
CA VAL A 78 -12.16 -27.41 -12.80
C VAL A 78 -12.93 -26.77 -11.64
N LYS A 79 -14.23 -26.56 -11.79
CA LYS A 79 -15.09 -26.02 -10.74
C LYS A 79 -15.09 -26.90 -9.49
N ALA A 80 -15.14 -28.23 -9.63
CA ALA A 80 -15.03 -29.15 -8.51
C ALA A 80 -13.70 -29.02 -7.77
N VAL A 81 -12.59 -28.85 -8.51
CA VAL A 81 -11.26 -28.58 -7.92
C VAL A 81 -11.24 -27.26 -7.16
N LEU A 82 -11.80 -26.19 -7.73
CA LEU A 82 -11.88 -24.88 -7.07
C LEU A 82 -12.73 -24.94 -5.79
N GLN A 83 -13.86 -25.64 -5.82
CA GLN A 83 -14.76 -25.83 -4.67
C GLN A 83 -14.13 -26.67 -3.55
N ALA A 84 -13.27 -27.61 -3.89
CA ALA A 84 -12.47 -28.37 -2.92
C ALA A 84 -11.40 -27.51 -2.23
N ARG A 85 -11.11 -26.30 -2.75
CA ARG A 85 -10.11 -25.36 -2.22
C ARG A 85 -8.71 -25.97 -2.05
N GLU A 86 -8.36 -26.94 -2.89
CA GLU A 86 -7.05 -27.61 -2.87
C GLU A 86 -5.97 -26.86 -3.66
N HIS A 87 -6.10 -25.54 -3.78
CA HIS A 87 -5.22 -24.69 -4.57
C HIS A 87 -4.86 -23.40 -3.83
N HIS A 88 -3.72 -22.82 -4.21
CA HIS A 88 -3.21 -21.59 -3.63
C HIS A 88 -3.28 -20.42 -4.61
N SER A 89 -3.20 -20.70 -5.91
CA SER A 89 -3.28 -19.69 -6.97
C SER A 89 -3.92 -20.27 -8.22
N MET A 90 -4.47 -19.40 -9.05
CA MET A 90 -5.03 -19.74 -10.36
C MET A 90 -4.55 -18.70 -11.38
N LEU A 91 -4.19 -19.17 -12.57
CA LEU A 91 -4.03 -18.33 -13.77
C LEU A 91 -5.09 -18.74 -14.78
N GLY A 92 -5.72 -17.76 -15.42
CA GLY A 92 -6.73 -17.98 -16.45
C GLY A 92 -6.32 -17.28 -17.73
N PHE A 93 -6.28 -18.03 -18.83
CA PHE A 93 -5.99 -17.54 -20.16
C PHE A 93 -7.24 -17.68 -21.03
N SER A 94 -7.71 -16.56 -21.59
CA SER A 94 -8.84 -16.56 -22.52
C SER A 94 -8.51 -17.36 -23.79
N PRO A 95 -9.52 -17.86 -24.53
CA PRO A 95 -9.32 -18.48 -25.83
C PRO A 95 -8.54 -17.57 -26.78
N MET A 96 -7.92 -18.16 -27.81
CA MET A 96 -7.08 -17.46 -28.81
C MET A 96 -5.77 -16.88 -28.29
N LYS A 97 -5.42 -17.11 -27.01
CA LYS A 97 -4.08 -16.75 -26.50
C LYS A 97 -3.00 -17.44 -27.35
N ASN A 98 -1.99 -16.67 -27.73
CA ASN A 98 -0.76 -17.21 -28.28
C ASN A 98 0.11 -17.78 -27.14
N PHE A 99 0.36 -19.08 -27.20
CA PHE A 99 1.19 -19.80 -26.24
C PHE A 99 2.63 -19.89 -26.77
N THR A 100 3.28 -18.74 -26.94
CA THR A 100 4.68 -18.65 -27.40
C THR A 100 5.65 -18.48 -26.24
N VAL A 101 6.91 -18.89 -26.43
CA VAL A 101 7.98 -18.70 -25.43
C VAL A 101 8.20 -17.22 -25.09
N GLU A 102 8.06 -16.33 -26.08
CA GLU A 102 8.21 -14.89 -25.86
C GLU A 102 7.07 -14.33 -25.01
N ASP A 103 5.82 -14.74 -25.30
CA ASP A 103 4.65 -14.34 -24.51
C ASP A 103 4.74 -14.85 -23.06
N ALA A 104 5.26 -16.06 -22.86
CA ALA A 104 5.46 -16.64 -21.54
C ALA A 104 6.37 -15.76 -20.67
N ARG A 105 7.48 -15.27 -21.24
CA ARG A 105 8.42 -14.36 -20.56
C ARG A 105 7.78 -13.02 -20.20
N LYS A 106 7.03 -12.43 -21.13
CA LYS A 106 6.36 -11.15 -20.93
C LYS A 106 5.27 -11.26 -19.86
N ASP A 107 4.45 -12.31 -19.92
CA ASP A 107 3.37 -12.53 -18.96
C ASP A 107 3.95 -12.83 -17.56
N ALA A 108 5.03 -13.61 -17.46
CA ALA A 108 5.74 -13.83 -16.21
C ALA A 108 6.26 -12.54 -15.58
N ALA A 109 6.84 -11.64 -16.38
CA ALA A 109 7.32 -10.35 -15.91
C ALA A 109 6.16 -9.43 -15.43
N MET A 110 5.03 -9.45 -16.14
CA MET A 110 3.82 -8.70 -15.76
C MET A 110 3.23 -9.20 -14.45
N ASP A 111 3.06 -10.52 -14.32
CA ASP A 111 2.51 -11.14 -13.11
C ASP A 111 3.45 -10.96 -11.91
N LEU A 112 4.78 -11.09 -12.09
CA LEU A 112 5.74 -10.79 -11.02
C LEU A 112 5.65 -9.33 -10.56
N ALA A 113 5.57 -8.37 -11.49
CA ALA A 113 5.42 -6.96 -11.14
C ALA A 113 4.10 -6.68 -10.41
N ARG A 114 3.02 -7.39 -10.73
CA ARG A 114 1.75 -7.32 -9.96
C ARG A 114 1.95 -7.85 -8.55
N ASP A 115 2.54 -9.02 -8.40
CA ASP A 115 2.70 -9.69 -7.11
C ASP A 115 3.68 -8.95 -6.20
N GLU A 116 4.75 -8.36 -6.75
CA GLU A 116 5.68 -7.49 -6.01
C GLU A 116 4.98 -6.23 -5.49
N ARG A 117 4.08 -5.63 -6.27
CA ARG A 117 3.29 -4.48 -5.82
C ARG A 117 2.36 -4.86 -4.68
N GLN A 118 1.67 -6.00 -4.78
CA GLN A 118 0.84 -6.51 -3.68
C GLN A 118 1.66 -6.79 -2.42
N ALA A 119 2.84 -7.40 -2.58
CA ALA A 119 3.74 -7.67 -1.46
C ALA A 119 4.29 -6.39 -0.82
N SER A 120 4.68 -5.39 -1.64
CA SER A 120 5.12 -4.06 -1.19
C SER A 120 4.02 -3.37 -0.40
N TYR A 121 2.79 -3.35 -0.94
CA TYR A 121 1.64 -2.77 -0.29
C TYR A 121 1.36 -3.41 1.08
N ARG A 122 1.34 -4.74 1.15
CA ARG A 122 1.18 -5.49 2.40
C ARG A 122 2.28 -5.17 3.42
N ASN A 123 3.53 -5.22 3.00
CA ASN A 123 4.67 -4.95 3.87
C ASN A 123 4.63 -3.49 4.37
N GLY A 124 4.25 -2.55 3.50
CA GLY A 124 4.05 -1.15 3.88
C GLY A 124 2.96 -1.01 4.96
N LEU A 125 1.80 -1.63 4.77
CA LEU A 125 0.73 -1.62 5.78
C LEU A 125 1.19 -2.20 7.12
N GLU A 126 1.90 -3.33 7.11
CA GLU A 126 2.44 -3.95 8.33
C GLU A 126 3.44 -3.02 9.02
N SER A 127 4.41 -2.47 8.28
CA SER A 127 5.42 -1.56 8.81
C SER A 127 4.79 -0.28 9.37
N ALA A 128 3.77 0.27 8.72
CA ALA A 128 3.02 1.41 9.24
C ALA A 128 2.28 1.03 10.53
N PHE A 129 1.56 -0.08 10.56
CA PHE A 129 0.87 -0.50 11.79
C PHE A 129 1.85 -0.70 12.96
N THR A 130 2.94 -1.45 12.76
CA THR A 130 3.97 -1.67 13.78
C THR A 130 4.56 -0.35 14.28
N SER A 131 4.82 0.60 13.39
CA SER A 131 5.39 1.89 13.77
C SER A 131 4.44 2.75 14.61
N ILE A 132 3.10 2.63 14.44
CA ILE A 132 2.11 3.33 15.27
C ILE A 132 2.19 2.76 16.69
N VAL A 133 2.13 1.43 16.81
CA VAL A 133 2.13 0.72 18.10
C VAL A 133 3.45 0.96 18.85
N GLU A 134 4.59 0.94 18.15
CA GLU A 134 5.88 1.26 18.75
C GLU A 134 5.99 2.72 19.20
N THR A 135 5.35 3.65 18.46
CA THR A 135 5.35 5.07 18.84
C THR A 135 4.41 5.33 20.02
N GLU A 136 3.25 4.69 20.04
CA GLU A 136 2.33 4.69 21.19
C GLU A 136 3.03 4.16 22.45
N SER A 137 3.72 3.03 22.35
CA SER A 137 4.49 2.44 23.46
C SER A 137 5.60 3.39 23.93
N LEU A 138 6.35 4.01 23.02
CA LEU A 138 7.38 4.99 23.36
C LEU A 138 6.79 6.20 24.10
N VAL A 139 5.69 6.77 23.59
CA VAL A 139 5.01 7.92 24.23
C VAL A 139 4.50 7.55 25.63
N THR A 140 3.96 6.34 25.79
CA THR A 140 3.50 5.80 27.07
C THR A 140 4.66 5.65 28.07
N ASP A 141 5.83 5.20 27.63
CA ASP A 141 7.01 5.06 28.50
C ASP A 141 7.59 6.42 28.89
N ILE A 142 7.54 7.42 28.00
CA ILE A 142 7.87 8.81 28.35
C ILE A 142 6.88 9.34 29.40
N ALA A 143 5.58 9.04 29.27
CA ALA A 143 4.56 9.45 30.25
C ALA A 143 4.84 8.90 31.65
N LYS A 144 5.19 7.61 31.77
CA LYS A 144 5.54 6.96 33.05
C LYS A 144 6.71 7.63 33.77
N THR A 145 7.68 8.13 33.02
CA THR A 145 8.88 8.77 33.57
C THR A 145 8.70 10.28 33.82
N ASN A 146 7.58 10.87 33.36
CA ASN A 146 7.31 12.30 33.46
C ASN A 146 5.86 12.58 33.94
N PRO A 147 5.55 12.40 35.24
CA PRO A 147 4.18 12.47 35.76
C PRO A 147 3.43 13.77 35.48
N TRP A 148 4.14 14.91 35.35
CA TRP A 148 3.49 16.20 35.05
C TRP A 148 3.02 16.32 33.58
N LEU A 149 3.49 15.48 32.68
CA LEU A 149 3.03 15.39 31.28
C LEU A 149 2.14 14.17 31.02
N GLU A 150 1.93 13.33 32.03
CA GLU A 150 1.23 12.05 31.90
C GLU A 150 -0.10 12.19 31.16
N ARG A 151 -0.93 13.15 31.56
CA ARG A 151 -2.25 13.37 30.94
C ARG A 151 -2.16 13.73 29.45
N GLN A 152 -1.15 14.52 29.05
CA GLN A 152 -0.98 14.94 27.65
C GLN A 152 -0.43 13.79 26.81
N LEU A 153 0.61 13.12 27.29
CA LEU A 153 1.27 12.03 26.58
C LEU A 153 0.38 10.78 26.50
N LEU A 154 -0.34 10.42 27.56
CA LEU A 154 -1.33 9.35 27.50
C LEU A 154 -2.53 9.71 26.60
N GLY A 155 -2.89 11.00 26.51
CA GLY A 155 -3.87 11.48 25.55
C GLY A 155 -3.41 11.28 24.10
N ILE A 156 -2.13 11.54 23.81
CA ILE A 156 -1.53 11.26 22.49
C ILE A 156 -1.47 9.75 22.24
N ALA A 157 -1.06 8.95 23.23
CA ALA A 157 -1.02 7.50 23.11
C ALA A 157 -2.40 6.91 22.80
N ASP A 158 -3.45 7.34 23.51
CA ASP A 158 -4.85 6.94 23.24
C ASP A 158 -5.29 7.29 21.81
N LYS A 159 -4.95 8.49 21.33
CA LYS A 159 -5.24 8.90 19.95
C LYS A 159 -4.44 8.13 18.90
N LEU A 160 -3.18 7.77 19.20
CA LEU A 160 -2.38 6.89 18.34
C LEU A 160 -2.98 5.49 18.28
N GLY A 161 -3.45 4.95 19.41
CA GLY A 161 -4.20 3.69 19.47
C GLY A 161 -5.46 3.73 18.61
N LYS A 162 -6.24 4.82 18.68
CA LYS A 162 -7.40 5.05 17.79
C LYS A 162 -7.01 5.18 16.31
N THR A 163 -5.82 5.69 16.03
CA THR A 163 -5.26 5.78 14.66
C THR A 163 -4.75 4.42 14.16
N ALA A 164 -4.44 3.49 15.07
CA ALA A 164 -4.11 2.10 14.74
C ALA A 164 -5.34 1.33 14.23
N GLU A 165 -6.55 1.64 14.71
CA GLU A 165 -7.78 0.93 14.32
C GLU A 165 -8.05 0.94 12.80
N PRO A 166 -8.00 2.09 12.07
CA PRO A 166 -8.11 2.09 10.61
C PRO A 166 -7.03 1.24 9.93
N MET A 167 -5.81 1.21 10.47
CA MET A 167 -4.70 0.42 9.92
C MET A 167 -4.89 -1.08 10.16
N GLU A 168 -5.42 -1.46 11.31
CA GLU A 168 -5.80 -2.84 11.60
C GLU A 168 -6.92 -3.31 10.68
N LYS A 169 -7.98 -2.50 10.52
CA LYS A 169 -9.05 -2.76 9.54
C LYS A 169 -8.52 -2.92 8.12
N LEU A 170 -7.57 -2.07 7.70
CA LEU A 170 -6.88 -2.20 6.40
C LEU A 170 -6.16 -3.55 6.27
N LYS A 171 -5.46 -4.00 7.31
CA LYS A 171 -4.78 -5.30 7.32
C LYS A 171 -5.76 -6.46 7.26
N GLU A 172 -6.87 -6.39 8.00
CA GLU A 172 -7.93 -7.41 7.99
C GLU A 172 -8.60 -7.51 6.62
N GLU A 173 -8.96 -6.38 6.02
CA GLU A 173 -9.53 -6.33 4.66
C GLU A 173 -8.56 -6.92 3.62
N PHE A 174 -7.27 -6.60 3.72
CA PHE A 174 -6.26 -7.16 2.82
C PHE A 174 -6.08 -8.68 3.03
N LYS A 175 -6.08 -9.17 4.28
CA LYS A 175 -6.04 -10.60 4.59
C LYS A 175 -7.29 -11.33 4.08
N ARG A 176 -8.48 -10.71 4.21
CA ARG A 176 -9.74 -11.28 3.69
C ARG A 176 -9.69 -11.47 2.18
N MET A 177 -9.08 -10.53 1.46
CA MET A 177 -8.83 -10.65 0.02
C MET A 177 -7.87 -11.78 -0.33
N GLU A 178 -6.71 -11.85 0.34
CA GLU A 178 -5.74 -12.94 0.11
C GLU A 178 -6.32 -14.33 0.47
N GLY A 179 -7.31 -14.37 1.38
CA GLY A 179 -7.97 -15.58 1.86
C GLY A 179 -9.19 -16.00 1.03
N ASP A 180 -10.38 -15.84 1.61
CA ASP A 180 -11.64 -16.40 1.10
C ASP A 180 -12.12 -15.75 -0.21
N GLU A 181 -11.92 -14.43 -0.38
CA GLU A 181 -12.36 -13.75 -1.60
C GLU A 181 -11.58 -14.22 -2.83
N ARG A 182 -10.30 -14.57 -2.70
CA ARG A 182 -9.51 -15.15 -3.79
C ARG A 182 -10.16 -16.42 -4.37
N TYR A 183 -10.75 -17.28 -3.54
CA TYR A 183 -11.44 -18.47 -4.04
C TYR A 183 -12.69 -18.10 -4.84
N GLN A 184 -13.47 -17.14 -4.33
CA GLN A 184 -14.64 -16.62 -5.04
C GLN A 184 -14.24 -15.96 -6.36
N ASP A 185 -13.18 -15.16 -6.37
CA ASP A 185 -12.67 -14.48 -7.55
C ASP A 185 -12.16 -15.49 -8.59
N ASN A 186 -11.53 -16.59 -8.16
CA ASN A 186 -11.14 -17.70 -9.04
C ASN A 186 -12.36 -18.40 -9.67
N GLU A 187 -13.40 -18.68 -8.88
CA GLU A 187 -14.65 -19.23 -9.40
C GLU A 187 -15.33 -18.27 -10.39
N LEU A 188 -15.34 -16.97 -10.10
CA LEU A 188 -15.89 -15.94 -10.98
C LEU A 188 -15.08 -15.81 -12.27
N GLN A 189 -13.75 -15.92 -12.21
CA GLN A 189 -12.90 -15.95 -13.39
C GLN A 189 -13.16 -17.20 -14.25
N LEU A 190 -13.40 -18.36 -13.64
CA LEU A 190 -13.81 -19.56 -14.39
C LEU A 190 -15.16 -19.36 -15.10
N VAL A 191 -16.13 -18.74 -14.41
CA VAL A 191 -17.44 -18.38 -14.99
C VAL A 191 -17.27 -17.38 -16.14
N ASP A 192 -16.40 -16.39 -16.03
CA ASP A 192 -16.10 -15.46 -17.12
C ASP A 192 -15.50 -16.19 -18.32
N LEU A 193 -14.49 -17.06 -18.09
CA LEU A 193 -13.88 -17.88 -19.14
C LEU A 193 -14.88 -18.80 -19.85
N GLN A 194 -15.92 -19.27 -19.15
CA GLN A 194 -16.98 -20.11 -19.75
C GLN A 194 -17.86 -19.33 -20.73
N LYS A 195 -17.97 -18.01 -20.60
CA LYS A 195 -18.82 -17.16 -21.45
C LYS A 195 -18.22 -16.91 -22.84
N TYR A 196 -16.93 -17.17 -23.02
CA TYR A 196 -16.28 -17.01 -24.32
C TYR A 196 -16.87 -18.02 -25.30
N ARG A 197 -17.44 -17.50 -26.38
CA ARG A 197 -18.17 -18.32 -27.36
C ARG A 197 -17.18 -19.00 -28.29
N LYS A 198 -17.29 -20.33 -28.37
CA LYS A 198 -16.78 -21.14 -29.50
C LYS A 198 -17.90 -21.64 -30.41
N SER A 199 -19.13 -21.12 -30.26
CA SER A 199 -20.32 -21.76 -30.85
C SER A 199 -20.17 -21.89 -32.38
N PRO A 200 -20.24 -23.12 -32.92
CA PRO A 200 -20.15 -23.37 -34.36
C PRO A 200 -21.36 -22.82 -35.14
N ASP A 201 -22.47 -22.50 -34.45
CA ASP A 201 -23.72 -22.03 -35.04
C ASP A 201 -23.93 -20.51 -34.92
N ALA A 202 -23.09 -19.83 -34.14
CA ALA A 202 -23.08 -18.36 -34.15
C ALA A 202 -22.25 -17.94 -35.36
N PRO A 203 -22.84 -17.34 -36.41
CA PRO A 203 -22.02 -16.81 -37.48
C PRO A 203 -21.00 -15.88 -36.83
N MET A 204 -19.72 -16.10 -37.13
CA MET A 204 -18.66 -15.12 -36.90
C MET A 204 -18.88 -13.90 -37.82
N ALA A 205 -20.12 -13.40 -37.86
CA ALA A 205 -20.44 -12.09 -38.36
C ALA A 205 -19.57 -11.13 -37.55
N GLY A 206 -18.60 -10.51 -38.21
CA GLY A 206 -17.60 -9.67 -37.57
C GLY A 206 -18.23 -8.71 -36.58
N LEU A 207 -17.51 -8.43 -35.49
CA LEU A 207 -17.98 -7.55 -34.44
C LEU A 207 -18.37 -6.19 -35.05
N THR A 208 -19.63 -5.80 -34.85
CA THR A 208 -20.14 -4.54 -35.38
C THR A 208 -20.04 -3.44 -34.35
N GLU A 209 -19.87 -2.20 -34.83
CA GLU A 209 -19.80 -1.00 -33.99
C GLU A 209 -21.03 -0.86 -33.09
N GLN A 210 -22.23 -1.17 -33.62
CA GLN A 210 -23.48 -1.12 -32.86
C GLN A 210 -23.53 -2.10 -31.68
N VAL A 211 -22.94 -3.29 -31.82
CA VAL A 211 -22.91 -4.28 -30.73
C VAL A 211 -22.03 -3.78 -29.58
N VAL A 212 -20.84 -3.26 -29.92
CA VAL A 212 -19.91 -2.67 -28.95
C VAL A 212 -20.54 -1.46 -28.27
N GLU A 213 -21.17 -0.57 -29.03
CA GLU A 213 -21.85 0.62 -28.50
C GLU A 213 -22.95 0.25 -27.50
N LYS A 214 -23.81 -0.71 -27.84
CA LYS A 214 -24.88 -1.20 -26.96
C LYS A 214 -24.33 -1.84 -25.69
N TYR A 215 -23.26 -2.62 -25.80
CA TYR A 215 -22.58 -3.22 -24.65
C TYR A 215 -22.02 -2.13 -23.72
N LEU A 216 -21.29 -1.14 -24.26
CA LEU A 216 -20.66 -0.08 -23.46
C LEU A 216 -21.69 0.82 -22.79
N LYS A 217 -22.79 1.16 -23.47
CA LYS A 217 -23.92 1.87 -22.87
C LYS A 217 -24.49 1.10 -21.68
N SER A 218 -24.73 -0.20 -21.86
CA SER A 218 -25.25 -1.08 -20.82
C SER A 218 -24.28 -1.22 -19.64
N TYR A 219 -22.97 -1.31 -19.92
CA TYR A 219 -21.92 -1.39 -18.92
C TYR A 219 -21.88 -0.12 -18.06
N ILE A 220 -21.86 1.05 -18.68
CA ILE A 220 -21.81 2.35 -17.99
C ILE A 220 -23.07 2.56 -17.14
N GLU A 221 -24.24 2.24 -17.69
CA GLU A 221 -25.52 2.32 -16.98
C GLU A 221 -25.52 1.41 -15.75
N ALA A 222 -25.18 0.12 -15.92
CA ALA A 222 -25.13 -0.86 -14.85
C ALA A 222 -24.09 -0.51 -13.78
N TYR A 223 -22.92 0.01 -14.17
CA TYR A 223 -21.89 0.45 -13.23
C TYR A 223 -22.45 1.57 -12.34
N ARG A 224 -23.06 2.59 -12.94
CA ARG A 224 -23.62 3.74 -12.21
C ARG A 224 -24.80 3.35 -11.34
N SER A 225 -25.68 2.47 -11.79
CA SER A 225 -26.85 2.03 -11.02
C SER A 225 -26.49 1.16 -9.82
N THR A 226 -25.34 0.48 -9.86
CA THR A 226 -24.88 -0.38 -8.75
C THR A 226 -24.39 0.46 -7.56
N ILE A 227 -23.86 1.65 -7.79
CA ILE A 227 -23.40 2.56 -6.73
C ILE A 227 -24.58 3.38 -6.23
N LYS A 228 -25.01 3.12 -4.99
CA LYS A 228 -26.13 3.84 -4.39
C LYS A 228 -25.82 5.34 -4.20
N PRO A 229 -26.81 6.24 -4.34
CA PRO A 229 -26.60 7.68 -4.19
C PRO A 229 -26.15 8.11 -2.79
N ASP A 230 -26.47 7.34 -1.75
CA ASP A 230 -26.13 7.61 -0.36
C ASP A 230 -24.70 7.20 0.04
N TYR A 231 -23.93 6.59 -0.87
CA TYR A 231 -22.52 6.31 -0.60
C TYR A 231 -21.74 7.62 -0.35
N PRO A 232 -20.88 7.66 0.70
CA PRO A 232 -20.06 8.82 1.01
C PRO A 232 -19.27 9.30 -0.21
N GLU A 233 -19.28 10.61 -0.47
CA GLU A 233 -18.62 11.18 -1.65
C GLU A 233 -17.12 10.85 -1.71
N ALA A 234 -16.45 10.83 -0.55
CA ALA A 234 -15.05 10.43 -0.42
C ALA A 234 -14.81 8.98 -0.88
N ALA A 235 -15.77 8.07 -0.66
CA ALA A 235 -15.69 6.65 -0.98
C ALA A 235 -16.21 6.30 -2.40
N ARG A 236 -16.66 7.28 -3.18
CA ARG A 236 -17.09 7.04 -4.57
C ARG A 236 -15.86 6.87 -5.50
N PRO A 237 -15.85 5.85 -6.37
CA PRO A 237 -14.74 5.60 -7.29
C PRO A 237 -14.48 6.71 -8.31
N ALA A 238 -13.24 6.79 -8.78
CA ALA A 238 -12.84 7.76 -9.81
C ALA A 238 -13.65 7.61 -11.11
N PHE A 239 -13.90 6.39 -11.57
CA PHE A 239 -14.72 6.15 -12.76
C PHE A 239 -16.13 6.71 -12.56
N TYR A 240 -16.79 6.46 -11.42
CA TYR A 240 -18.12 7.01 -11.13
C TYR A 240 -18.13 8.54 -11.13
N LYS A 241 -17.14 9.17 -10.48
CA LYS A 241 -16.97 10.64 -10.40
C LYS A 241 -16.67 11.28 -11.76
N GLY A 242 -16.04 10.54 -12.67
CA GLY A 242 -15.61 11.04 -13.97
C GLY A 242 -16.73 11.25 -14.99
N TYR A 243 -17.98 10.94 -14.66
CA TYR A 243 -19.10 11.14 -15.58
C TYR A 243 -19.50 12.63 -15.69
N PRO A 244 -19.90 13.13 -16.87
CA PRO A 244 -20.07 12.39 -18.13
C PRO A 244 -18.75 12.07 -18.84
N PHE A 245 -18.76 10.99 -19.62
CA PHE A 245 -17.58 10.45 -20.32
C PHE A 245 -17.59 10.76 -21.81
N HIS A 246 -16.40 10.98 -22.38
CA HIS A 246 -16.18 10.74 -23.80
C HIS A 246 -15.53 9.36 -23.95
N VAL A 247 -16.25 8.43 -24.58
CA VAL A 247 -15.86 7.03 -24.75
C VAL A 247 -15.45 6.83 -26.20
N ARG A 248 -14.21 6.39 -26.43
CA ARG A 248 -13.76 5.95 -27.75
C ARG A 248 -13.43 4.47 -27.68
N ALA A 249 -14.16 3.66 -28.45
CA ALA A 249 -13.96 2.24 -28.57
C ALA A 249 -13.40 1.88 -29.94
N PHE A 250 -12.33 1.09 -29.93
CA PHE A 250 -11.60 0.68 -31.10
C PHE A 250 -11.73 -0.84 -31.26
N ILE A 251 -12.36 -1.27 -32.35
CA ILE A 251 -12.39 -2.68 -32.75
C ILE A 251 -11.09 -2.97 -33.49
N LEU A 252 -10.24 -3.81 -32.90
CA LEU A 252 -8.94 -4.18 -33.43
C LEU A 252 -9.06 -5.24 -34.53
N PRO A 253 -8.00 -5.46 -35.35
CA PRO A 253 -8.03 -6.46 -36.44
C PRO A 253 -8.27 -7.91 -35.98
N ASN A 254 -7.94 -8.22 -34.73
CA ASN A 254 -8.22 -9.51 -34.11
C ASN A 254 -9.59 -9.56 -33.40
N GLU A 255 -10.46 -8.55 -33.61
CA GLU A 255 -11.80 -8.42 -33.02
C GLU A 255 -11.80 -8.24 -31.48
N ALA A 256 -10.64 -7.96 -30.88
CA ALA A 256 -10.56 -7.40 -29.54
C ALA A 256 -11.08 -5.95 -29.53
N VAL A 257 -11.55 -5.47 -28.39
CA VAL A 257 -12.02 -4.08 -28.24
C VAL A 257 -11.15 -3.36 -27.21
N ALA A 258 -10.53 -2.27 -27.66
CA ALA A 258 -9.80 -1.35 -26.80
C ALA A 258 -10.66 -0.10 -26.55
N VAL A 259 -10.97 0.21 -25.30
CA VAL A 259 -11.88 1.31 -24.94
C VAL A 259 -11.15 2.32 -24.09
N THR A 260 -11.15 3.57 -24.51
CA THR A 260 -10.62 4.69 -23.75
C THR A 260 -11.77 5.54 -23.22
N PHE A 261 -11.61 6.03 -21.99
CA PHE A 261 -12.54 6.93 -21.35
C PHE A 261 -11.82 8.23 -21.03
N LYS A 262 -12.40 9.36 -21.43
CA LYS A 262 -12.01 10.69 -20.96
C LYS A 262 -13.08 11.22 -20.02
N TYR A 263 -12.68 11.55 -18.81
CA TYR A 263 -13.57 12.00 -17.75
C TYR A 263 -13.94 13.48 -17.87
N THR A 264 -15.02 13.86 -17.19
CA THR A 264 -15.42 15.25 -16.92
C THR A 264 -15.52 16.09 -18.19
N VAL A 265 -16.15 15.53 -19.22
CA VAL A 265 -16.41 16.24 -20.48
C VAL A 265 -17.76 16.96 -20.44
N PRO A 266 -18.03 17.96 -21.30
CA PRO A 266 -19.27 18.72 -21.27
C PRO A 266 -20.54 17.90 -21.50
N ALA A 267 -20.44 16.83 -22.30
CA ALA A 267 -21.57 15.95 -22.61
C ALA A 267 -21.07 14.52 -22.86
N HIS A 268 -21.91 13.53 -22.55
CA HIS A 268 -21.57 12.14 -22.84
C HIS A 268 -21.52 11.92 -24.34
N LYS A 269 -20.37 11.44 -24.84
CA LYS A 269 -20.15 11.11 -26.25
C LYS A 269 -19.57 9.71 -26.35
N MET A 270 -20.04 8.94 -27.32
CA MET A 270 -19.53 7.60 -27.61
C MET A 270 -19.18 7.51 -29.10
N GLU A 271 -17.95 7.10 -29.38
CA GLU A 271 -17.44 6.85 -30.73
C GLU A 271 -16.96 5.40 -30.77
N VAL A 272 -17.43 4.64 -31.75
CA VAL A 272 -16.95 3.28 -31.99
C VAL A 272 -16.43 3.24 -33.42
N SER A 273 -15.22 2.73 -33.60
CA SER A 273 -14.60 2.65 -34.93
C SER A 273 -13.65 1.45 -34.99
N ARG A 274 -13.32 1.02 -36.20
CA ARG A 274 -12.20 0.08 -36.43
C ARG A 274 -10.89 0.84 -36.50
N ALA A 275 -9.85 0.34 -35.84
CA ALA A 275 -8.52 0.98 -35.81
C ALA A 275 -7.39 -0.05 -35.68
N SER A 276 -6.17 0.36 -36.06
CA SER A 276 -4.97 -0.42 -35.81
C SER A 276 -4.53 -0.32 -34.35
N PRO A 277 -3.83 -1.33 -33.81
CA PRO A 277 -3.23 -1.24 -32.48
C PRO A 277 -2.28 -0.05 -32.31
N ASP A 278 -1.54 0.32 -33.35
CA ASP A 278 -0.60 1.44 -33.32
C ASP A 278 -1.30 2.78 -33.03
N LEU A 279 -2.46 3.02 -33.65
CA LEU A 279 -3.25 4.21 -33.37
C LEU A 279 -3.67 4.28 -31.90
N VAL A 280 -4.09 3.14 -31.34
CA VAL A 280 -4.46 3.07 -29.92
C VAL A 280 -3.23 3.29 -29.04
N ALA A 281 -2.08 2.71 -29.39
CA ALA A 281 -0.83 2.90 -28.65
C ALA A 281 -0.39 4.38 -28.64
N ASP A 282 -0.52 5.07 -29.77
CA ASP A 282 -0.20 6.50 -29.86
C ASP A 282 -1.16 7.35 -29.01
N LEU A 283 -2.46 7.02 -28.99
CA LEU A 283 -3.43 7.66 -28.10
C LEU A 283 -3.10 7.42 -26.62
N LEU A 284 -2.70 6.20 -26.27
CA LEU A 284 -2.30 5.87 -24.91
C LEU A 284 -1.07 6.71 -24.51
N LYS A 285 -0.03 6.77 -25.36
CA LYS A 285 1.18 7.58 -25.12
C LYS A 285 0.87 9.08 -25.00
N GLY A 286 -0.06 9.57 -25.82
CA GLY A 286 -0.52 10.97 -25.82
C GLY A 286 -1.27 11.41 -24.56
N LYS A 287 -1.65 10.46 -23.67
CA LYS A 287 -2.41 10.72 -22.43
C LYS A 287 -3.73 11.46 -22.66
N GLU A 288 -4.38 11.22 -23.80
CA GLU A 288 -5.67 11.85 -24.12
C GLU A 288 -6.87 11.16 -23.42
N HIS A 289 -6.59 10.21 -22.53
CA HIS A 289 -7.57 9.42 -21.80
C HIS A 289 -7.33 9.46 -20.28
N SER A 290 -8.38 9.13 -19.53
CA SER A 290 -8.40 9.01 -18.07
C SER A 290 -8.46 7.55 -17.62
N ASN A 291 -8.94 6.64 -18.47
CA ASN A 291 -9.02 5.21 -18.17
C ASN A 291 -9.03 4.38 -19.45
N PHE A 292 -8.67 3.11 -19.32
CA PHE A 292 -8.60 2.14 -20.41
C PHE A 292 -9.24 0.81 -19.98
N LEU A 293 -10.07 0.25 -20.87
CA LEU A 293 -10.69 -1.06 -20.71
C LEU A 293 -10.37 -1.90 -21.94
N GLY A 294 -9.85 -3.10 -21.72
CA GLY A 294 -9.62 -4.09 -22.77
C GLY A 294 -10.67 -5.20 -22.71
N LEU A 295 -11.27 -5.51 -23.86
CA LEU A 295 -12.13 -6.68 -24.04
C LEU A 295 -11.42 -7.64 -25.01
N PRO A 296 -11.00 -8.83 -24.56
CA PRO A 296 -10.37 -9.82 -25.43
C PRO A 296 -11.32 -10.31 -26.52
N PRO A 297 -10.80 -10.90 -27.61
CA PRO A 297 -11.64 -11.42 -28.67
C PRO A 297 -12.53 -12.56 -28.16
N LEU A 298 -13.65 -12.79 -28.85
CA LEU A 298 -14.67 -13.79 -28.51
C LEU A 298 -15.39 -13.57 -27.16
N LYS A 299 -15.09 -12.47 -26.44
CA LYS A 299 -15.87 -12.07 -25.27
C LYS A 299 -17.31 -11.77 -25.68
N SER A 300 -18.26 -12.34 -24.95
CA SER A 300 -19.69 -12.11 -25.19
C SER A 300 -20.04 -10.66 -24.84
N LEU A 301 -20.51 -9.89 -25.83
CA LEU A 301 -20.91 -8.49 -25.67
C LEU A 301 -22.43 -8.33 -25.52
N ARG A 302 -23.07 -9.19 -24.71
CA ARG A 302 -24.49 -9.08 -24.39
C ARG A 302 -24.72 -8.09 -23.25
N ARG A 303 -25.95 -7.59 -23.15
CA ARG A 303 -26.37 -6.69 -22.06
C ARG A 303 -26.15 -7.30 -20.67
N GLU A 304 -26.41 -8.59 -20.52
CA GLU A 304 -26.22 -9.32 -19.26
C GLU A 304 -24.75 -9.42 -18.86
N ASP A 305 -23.87 -9.65 -19.84
CA ASP A 305 -22.42 -9.68 -19.63
C ASP A 305 -21.89 -8.29 -19.25
N ALA A 306 -22.39 -7.24 -19.91
CA ALA A 306 -22.07 -5.86 -19.56
C ALA A 306 -22.43 -5.54 -18.10
N ALA A 307 -23.62 -5.96 -17.65
CA ALA A 307 -24.06 -5.75 -16.27
C ALA A 307 -23.21 -6.55 -15.26
N TYR A 308 -22.84 -7.78 -15.61
CA TYR A 308 -21.94 -8.61 -14.79
C TYR A 308 -20.55 -7.99 -14.68
N ASP A 309 -19.93 -7.61 -15.80
CA ASP A 309 -18.61 -6.97 -15.85
C ASP A 309 -18.62 -5.64 -15.08
N ALA A 310 -19.68 -4.85 -15.23
CA ALA A 310 -19.86 -3.60 -14.50
C ALA A 310 -19.92 -3.83 -13.00
N LYS A 311 -20.66 -4.84 -12.54
CA LYS A 311 -20.76 -5.19 -11.11
C LYS A 311 -19.40 -5.62 -10.54
N MET A 312 -18.63 -6.41 -11.29
CA MET A 312 -17.27 -6.81 -10.89
C MET A 312 -16.32 -5.61 -10.81
N ALA A 313 -16.38 -4.71 -11.79
CA ALA A 313 -15.61 -3.48 -11.77
C ALA A 313 -15.99 -2.57 -10.59
N VAL A 314 -17.29 -2.41 -10.30
CA VAL A 314 -17.77 -1.66 -9.12
C VAL A 314 -17.26 -2.28 -7.82
N LYS A 315 -17.32 -3.61 -7.66
CA LYS A 315 -16.79 -4.29 -6.46
C LYS A 315 -15.32 -3.92 -6.21
N ARG A 316 -14.49 -4.03 -7.25
CA ARG A 316 -13.06 -3.71 -7.19
C ARG A 316 -12.80 -2.23 -6.91
N ASP A 317 -13.49 -1.36 -7.62
CA ASP A 317 -13.25 0.08 -7.54
C ASP A 317 -13.78 0.68 -6.22
N MET A 318 -14.91 0.20 -5.71
CA MET A 318 -15.42 0.57 -4.38
C MET A 318 -14.49 0.12 -3.27
N HIS A 319 -13.89 -1.07 -3.41
CA HIS A 319 -12.91 -1.57 -2.46
C HIS A 319 -11.67 -0.67 -2.43
N ASN A 320 -11.09 -0.34 -3.59
CA ASN A 320 -9.94 0.57 -3.67
C ASN A 320 -10.27 1.95 -3.06
N ALA A 321 -11.47 2.48 -3.33
CA ALA A 321 -11.91 3.74 -2.75
C ALA A 321 -12.02 3.67 -1.20
N LEU A 322 -12.48 2.55 -0.64
CA LEU A 322 -12.50 2.30 0.80
C LEU A 322 -11.07 2.27 1.38
N LEU A 323 -10.14 1.54 0.74
CA LEU A 323 -8.74 1.49 1.18
C LEU A 323 -8.12 2.89 1.23
N ARG A 324 -8.37 3.71 0.21
CA ARG A 324 -7.91 5.10 0.16
C ARG A 324 -8.51 5.96 1.26
N ALA A 325 -9.79 5.81 1.54
CA ALA A 325 -10.45 6.54 2.62
C ALA A 325 -9.83 6.19 3.99
N LEU A 326 -9.53 4.91 4.24
CA LEU A 326 -8.87 4.45 5.46
C LEU A 326 -7.42 4.97 5.56
N LEU A 327 -6.65 4.91 4.47
CA LEU A 327 -5.29 5.46 4.43
C LEU A 327 -5.27 6.98 4.67
N ALA A 328 -6.21 7.72 4.07
CA ALA A 328 -6.34 9.16 4.28
C ALA A 328 -6.70 9.49 5.73
N SER A 329 -7.60 8.72 6.34
CA SER A 329 -7.96 8.85 7.76
C SER A 329 -6.75 8.61 8.68
N ALA A 330 -6.04 7.48 8.49
CA ALA A 330 -4.84 7.16 9.27
C ALA A 330 -3.75 8.23 9.12
N ARG A 331 -3.52 8.72 7.89
CA ARG A 331 -2.57 9.80 7.62
C ARG A 331 -2.94 11.09 8.34
N SER A 332 -4.22 11.45 8.38
CA SER A 332 -4.68 12.65 9.08
C SER A 332 -4.46 12.54 10.58
N GLY A 333 -4.80 11.39 11.18
CA GLY A 333 -4.58 11.13 12.61
C GLY A 333 -3.10 11.20 12.99
N ILE A 334 -2.23 10.53 12.23
CA ILE A 334 -0.77 10.60 12.42
C ILE A 334 -0.25 12.04 12.35
N GLY A 335 -0.73 12.82 11.39
CA GLY A 335 -0.28 14.21 11.20
C GLY A 335 -0.68 15.14 12.35
N GLU A 336 -1.83 14.91 12.98
CA GLU A 336 -2.25 15.64 14.18
C GLU A 336 -1.36 15.29 15.37
N GLU A 337 -1.10 14.00 15.60
CA GLU A 337 -0.29 13.56 16.73
C GLU A 337 1.19 13.89 16.59
N GLU A 338 1.73 13.84 15.37
CA GLU A 338 3.07 14.35 15.05
C GLU A 338 3.22 15.81 15.50
N LYS A 339 2.22 16.65 15.20
CA LYS A 339 2.21 18.06 15.60
C LYS A 339 2.12 18.21 17.12
N ASN A 340 1.24 17.45 17.77
CA ASN A 340 1.07 17.48 19.23
C ASN A 340 2.39 17.12 19.95
N ILE A 341 3.09 16.07 19.49
CA ILE A 341 4.39 15.65 20.03
C ILE A 341 5.43 16.76 19.87
N LEU A 342 5.51 17.39 18.69
CA LEU A 342 6.46 18.48 18.44
C LEU A 342 6.17 19.71 19.30
N ASP A 343 4.90 20.03 19.56
CA ASP A 343 4.53 21.15 20.43
C ASP A 343 4.86 20.87 21.90
N ILE A 344 4.74 19.62 22.37
CA ILE A 344 5.25 19.20 23.69
C ILE A 344 6.78 19.29 23.72
N ALA A 345 7.48 18.85 22.68
CA ALA A 345 8.95 18.92 22.62
C ALA A 345 9.47 20.36 22.71
N LYS A 346 8.82 21.31 22.02
CA LYS A 346 9.17 22.74 22.08
C LYS A 346 9.02 23.34 23.48
N THR A 347 8.05 22.86 24.25
CA THR A 347 7.79 23.36 25.61
C THR A 347 8.59 22.62 26.67
N ASN A 348 9.20 21.47 26.34
CA ASN A 348 9.95 20.61 27.27
C ASN A 348 11.30 20.19 26.66
N PRO A 349 12.33 21.07 26.66
CA PRO A 349 13.60 20.81 25.97
C PRO A 349 14.36 19.56 26.44
N TRP A 350 14.19 19.14 27.71
CA TRP A 350 14.83 17.93 28.23
C TRP A 350 14.24 16.62 27.66
N LEU A 351 13.08 16.67 27.01
CA LEU A 351 12.46 15.54 26.29
C LEU A 351 12.65 15.62 24.78
N GLU A 352 13.31 16.66 24.27
CA GLU A 352 13.42 16.94 22.83
C GLU A 352 13.91 15.72 22.06
N LYS A 353 14.95 15.03 22.54
CA LYS A 353 15.50 13.85 21.86
C LYS A 353 14.49 12.71 21.71
N GLN A 354 13.76 12.39 22.78
CA GLN A 354 12.82 11.26 22.80
C GLN A 354 11.57 11.57 21.98
N LEU A 355 11.04 12.79 22.11
CA LEU A 355 9.87 13.24 21.37
C LEU A 355 10.19 13.51 19.90
N ALA A 356 11.39 13.98 19.56
CA ALA A 356 11.86 14.08 18.18
C ALA A 356 11.99 12.69 17.53
N GLN A 357 12.41 11.67 18.27
CA GLN A 357 12.44 10.29 17.78
C GLN A 357 11.02 9.78 17.47
N ALA A 358 10.05 10.03 18.37
CA ALA A 358 8.64 9.69 18.13
C ALA A 358 8.07 10.44 16.91
N ALA A 359 8.31 11.76 16.80
CA ALA A 359 7.87 12.57 15.67
C ALA A 359 8.51 12.12 14.34
N ALA A 360 9.80 11.78 14.34
CA ALA A 360 10.48 11.28 13.15
C ALA A 360 9.89 9.94 12.67
N ARG A 361 9.52 9.04 13.60
CA ARG A 361 8.80 7.80 13.27
C ARG A 361 7.46 8.12 12.61
N LEU A 362 6.63 8.97 13.23
CA LEU A 362 5.34 9.37 12.65
C LEU A 362 5.49 10.04 11.28
N SER A 363 6.50 10.88 11.07
CA SER A 363 6.80 11.48 9.77
C SER A 363 7.15 10.43 8.72
N GLY A 364 7.99 9.44 9.07
CA GLY A 364 8.34 8.34 8.18
C GLY A 364 7.12 7.50 7.79
N MET A 365 6.24 7.24 8.75
CA MET A 365 4.98 6.53 8.52
C MET A 365 4.03 7.29 7.61
N LYS A 366 3.86 8.59 7.84
CA LYS A 366 3.04 9.47 7.01
C LYS A 366 3.50 9.43 5.56
N GLN A 367 4.82 9.47 5.33
CA GLN A 367 5.39 9.34 3.98
C GLN A 367 5.09 7.97 3.36
N LEU A 368 5.18 6.90 4.15
CA LEU A 368 4.83 5.56 3.69
C LEU A 368 3.34 5.49 3.30
N LEU A 369 2.42 6.04 4.11
CA LEU A 369 1.00 6.10 3.77
C LEU A 369 0.72 6.93 2.51
N VAL A 370 1.49 8.01 2.27
CA VAL A 370 1.44 8.75 1.00
C VAL A 370 1.81 7.83 -0.15
N ASN A 371 2.93 7.12 -0.05
CA ASN A 371 3.39 6.21 -1.10
C ASN A 371 2.36 5.12 -1.40
N LEU A 372 1.74 4.51 -0.36
CA LEU A 372 0.67 3.50 -0.53
C LEU A 372 -0.57 4.09 -1.22
N ASN A 373 -1.00 5.29 -0.81
CA ASN A 373 -2.14 5.96 -1.44
C ASN A 373 -1.84 6.34 -2.89
N ASP A 374 -0.61 6.77 -3.21
CA ASP A 374 -0.18 7.06 -4.58
C ASP A 374 -0.15 5.80 -5.44
N GLU A 375 0.23 4.64 -4.88
CA GLU A 375 0.19 3.36 -5.57
C GLU A 375 -1.24 2.93 -5.93
N LEU A 376 -2.19 3.11 -5.00
CA LEU A 376 -3.62 2.88 -5.23
C LEU A 376 -4.21 3.87 -6.24
N GLU A 377 -3.87 5.15 -6.12
CA GLU A 377 -4.33 6.16 -7.08
C GLU A 377 -3.84 5.84 -8.48
N LYS A 378 -2.58 5.45 -8.63
CA LYS A 378 -2.02 5.01 -9.92
C LYS A 378 -2.79 3.81 -10.46
N ALA A 379 -3.25 2.88 -9.61
CA ALA A 379 -4.04 1.73 -10.02
C ALA A 379 -5.46 2.11 -10.50
N GLU A 380 -6.10 3.12 -9.89
CA GLU A 380 -7.48 3.54 -10.25
C GLU A 380 -7.56 4.55 -11.40
N SER A 381 -6.62 5.50 -11.44
CA SER A 381 -6.72 6.70 -12.29
C SER A 381 -6.21 6.52 -13.71
N GLY A 382 -5.87 5.28 -14.10
CA GLY A 382 -5.27 5.02 -15.41
C GLY A 382 -3.94 5.75 -15.66
N LYS A 383 -3.37 6.42 -14.65
CA LYS A 383 -2.07 7.12 -14.72
C LYS A 383 -0.89 6.16 -14.92
N ARG A 384 -1.12 4.85 -14.85
CA ARG A 384 -0.16 3.83 -15.27
C ARG A 384 -0.25 3.65 -16.79
N LEU A 385 0.38 4.56 -17.52
CA LEU A 385 0.65 4.35 -18.95
C LEU A 385 1.18 2.94 -19.23
N GLY A 386 2.13 2.47 -18.41
CA GLY A 386 2.69 1.13 -18.53
C GLY A 386 1.67 0.00 -18.36
N ASP A 387 0.69 0.11 -17.45
CA ASP A 387 -0.33 -0.94 -17.27
C ASP A 387 -1.35 -0.91 -18.44
N HIS A 388 -1.64 0.25 -19.02
CA HIS A 388 -2.51 0.36 -20.20
C HIS A 388 -1.83 -0.13 -21.48
N GLU A 389 -0.56 0.21 -21.69
CA GLU A 389 0.26 -0.30 -22.78
C GLU A 389 0.42 -1.81 -22.67
N GLN A 390 0.66 -2.34 -21.46
CA GLN A 390 0.65 -3.78 -21.21
C GLN A 390 -0.70 -4.44 -21.51
N LEU A 391 -1.81 -3.79 -21.16
CA LEU A 391 -3.13 -4.32 -21.49
C LEU A 391 -3.39 -4.32 -22.99
N LEU A 392 -3.00 -3.25 -23.70
CA LEU A 392 -3.09 -3.20 -25.17
C LEU A 392 -2.21 -4.28 -25.81
N ASP A 393 -0.95 -4.40 -25.38
CA ASP A 393 -0.03 -5.45 -25.83
C ASP A 393 -0.65 -6.84 -25.61
N LEU A 394 -1.22 -7.10 -24.42
CA LEU A 394 -1.96 -8.33 -24.14
C LEU A 394 -3.14 -8.55 -25.11
N LEU A 395 -3.92 -7.53 -25.44
CA LEU A 395 -5.00 -7.63 -26.44
C LEU A 395 -4.47 -7.96 -27.84
N THR A 396 -3.30 -7.46 -28.22
CA THR A 396 -2.72 -7.71 -29.55
C THR A 396 -2.13 -9.11 -29.70
N ARG A 397 -1.79 -9.78 -28.60
CA ARG A 397 -1.24 -11.14 -28.60
C ARG A 397 -2.29 -12.24 -28.72
N TYR A 398 -3.57 -11.89 -28.89
CA TYR A 398 -4.60 -12.86 -29.24
C TYR A 398 -4.70 -13.03 -30.75
N ARG A 399 -4.89 -14.28 -31.21
CA ARG A 399 -5.16 -14.59 -32.61
C ARG A 399 -6.49 -13.99 -33.03
N SER A 400 -6.57 -13.54 -34.29
CA SER A 400 -7.86 -13.20 -34.89
C SER A 400 -8.70 -14.48 -34.99
N PRO A 401 -10.01 -14.42 -34.68
CA PRO A 401 -10.91 -15.55 -34.89
C PRO A 401 -10.86 -16.09 -36.33
N LEU A 402 -10.69 -15.21 -37.33
CA LEU A 402 -10.56 -15.58 -38.74
C LEU A 402 -9.23 -16.31 -39.04
N GLN A 403 -8.14 -15.93 -38.38
CA GLN A 403 -6.84 -16.60 -38.51
C GLN A 403 -6.85 -17.98 -37.85
N ALA A 404 -7.57 -18.15 -36.74
CA ALA A 404 -7.72 -19.43 -36.05
C ALA A 404 -8.55 -20.47 -36.84
N GLU A 405 -9.43 -20.02 -37.72
CA GLU A 405 -10.13 -20.89 -38.67
C GLU A 405 -9.23 -21.40 -39.80
N GLN A 406 -8.27 -20.57 -40.24
CA GLN A 406 -7.38 -20.84 -41.37
C GLN A 406 -6.06 -21.55 -41.00
N ALA A 407 -5.66 -21.53 -39.73
CA ALA A 407 -4.44 -22.19 -39.29
C ALA A 407 -4.57 -23.72 -39.36
N GLU A 408 -3.82 -24.35 -40.27
CA GLU A 408 -3.55 -25.79 -40.20
C GLU A 408 -2.72 -26.09 -38.93
N PRO A 409 -2.90 -27.26 -38.29
CA PRO A 409 -2.11 -27.63 -37.13
C PRO A 409 -0.64 -27.74 -37.55
N GLU A 410 0.17 -26.76 -37.16
CA GLU A 410 1.60 -26.79 -37.34
C GLU A 410 2.15 -27.96 -36.51
N VAL A 411 2.54 -29.04 -37.19
CA VAL A 411 3.16 -30.21 -36.55
C VAL A 411 4.56 -29.79 -36.14
N VAL A 412 4.70 -29.32 -34.90
CA VAL A 412 6.01 -29.12 -34.29
C VAL A 412 6.59 -30.50 -34.02
N THR A 413 7.37 -31.04 -34.95
CA THR A 413 8.15 -32.24 -34.67
C THR A 413 9.27 -31.89 -33.70
N MET A 414 9.05 -32.12 -32.41
CA MET A 414 10.12 -32.21 -31.43
C MET A 414 10.74 -33.60 -31.49
N ASP A 415 12.07 -33.65 -31.63
CA ASP A 415 12.85 -34.88 -31.52
C ASP A 415 12.58 -35.55 -30.17
N ALA A 416 12.15 -36.81 -30.22
CA ALA A 416 11.77 -37.61 -29.06
C ALA A 416 13.00 -37.97 -28.21
N GLY A 417 13.40 -37.05 -27.34
CA GLY A 417 14.44 -37.27 -26.34
C GLY A 417 14.08 -36.55 -25.05
N ALA A 418 13.07 -37.04 -24.32
CA ALA A 418 12.73 -36.52 -23.01
C ALA A 418 13.80 -36.93 -21.97
N PRO A 419 14.50 -36.01 -21.29
CA PRO A 419 15.10 -36.31 -20.01
C PRO A 419 14.06 -36.06 -18.90
N ALA A 420 14.01 -36.96 -17.92
CA ALA A 420 13.40 -36.66 -16.63
C ALA A 420 14.07 -35.39 -16.07
N TRP A 421 13.29 -34.33 -15.92
CA TRP A 421 13.78 -33.01 -15.52
C TRP A 421 14.35 -33.06 -14.10
N SER A 422 15.62 -32.72 -13.96
CA SER A 422 16.20 -32.20 -12.73
C SER A 422 16.79 -30.83 -13.06
N LEU A 423 16.30 -29.78 -12.39
CA LEU A 423 16.90 -28.46 -12.49
C LEU A 423 18.33 -28.53 -11.90
N PRO A 424 19.36 -27.95 -12.55
CA PRO A 424 20.69 -27.92 -11.97
C PRO A 424 20.67 -26.98 -10.75
N GLY A 425 20.73 -27.55 -9.55
CA GLY A 425 20.91 -26.79 -8.31
C GLY A 425 20.24 -27.32 -7.04
N ALA A 426 19.35 -28.32 -7.10
CA ALA A 426 18.71 -28.86 -5.90
C ALA A 426 19.37 -30.16 -5.44
N GLN A 427 20.52 -30.07 -4.77
CA GLN A 427 20.98 -31.17 -3.91
C GLN A 427 20.08 -31.22 -2.66
N VAL A 428 19.01 -32.00 -2.76
CA VAL A 428 18.21 -32.40 -1.60
C VAL A 428 19.02 -33.44 -0.84
N ARG A 429 19.58 -33.05 0.30
CA ARG A 429 20.18 -33.97 1.28
C ARG A 429 19.03 -34.65 2.05
N PRO A 430 18.88 -35.98 2.01
CA PRO A 430 17.79 -36.63 2.70
C PRO A 430 18.26 -37.05 4.10
N GLU A 431 17.74 -36.42 5.15
CA GLU A 431 17.73 -37.05 6.47
C GLU A 431 16.36 -36.82 7.13
N GLN A 432 15.66 -37.94 7.32
CA GLN A 432 14.55 -38.10 8.26
C GLN A 432 15.02 -38.95 9.45
N PRO A 433 14.29 -38.93 10.59
CA PRO A 433 14.89 -38.81 11.90
C PRO A 433 14.83 -40.11 12.73
N ALA A 434 15.64 -40.17 13.79
CA ALA A 434 15.38 -41.07 14.92
C ALA A 434 15.86 -40.47 16.26
N TYR A 435 14.87 -40.17 17.11
CA TYR A 435 14.82 -40.36 18.57
C TYR A 435 16.11 -40.45 19.40
N GLY A 436 16.21 -39.56 20.40
CA GLY A 436 16.35 -39.93 21.82
C GLY A 436 17.75 -40.19 22.40
N GLY A 437 18.21 -39.31 23.30
CA GLY A 437 19.31 -39.60 24.23
C GLY A 437 19.96 -38.35 24.86
N PRO A 438 20.30 -38.35 26.17
CA PRO A 438 20.62 -37.15 26.96
C PRO A 438 22.08 -36.65 26.79
N PRO A 439 22.42 -35.44 27.27
CA PRO A 439 23.73 -34.84 27.04
C PRO A 439 24.79 -35.40 27.98
N THR A 440 25.92 -35.81 27.42
CA THR A 440 27.15 -36.12 28.16
C THR A 440 28.23 -35.12 27.76
N TYR A 441 28.89 -34.57 28.77
CA TYR A 441 30.10 -33.75 28.71
C TYR A 441 31.24 -34.40 27.89
N VAL A 442 32.18 -33.56 27.44
CA VAL A 442 33.66 -33.72 27.36
C VAL A 442 34.16 -32.72 26.30
N GLU A 443 34.86 -31.63 26.67
CA GLU A 443 36.28 -31.51 27.05
C GLU A 443 37.14 -31.04 25.85
N GLU A 444 37.74 -29.88 26.08
CA GLU A 444 38.98 -29.25 25.59
C GLU A 444 39.70 -29.78 24.32
N ALA A 445 40.07 -28.82 23.48
CA ALA A 445 41.21 -28.93 22.56
C ALA A 445 42.38 -28.05 23.06
N PRO A 446 43.62 -28.57 23.09
CA PRO A 446 44.77 -27.91 23.72
C PRO A 446 45.51 -26.96 22.77
N VAL A 447 45.98 -25.84 23.31
CA VAL A 447 46.98 -24.98 22.65
C VAL A 447 48.36 -25.24 23.27
N GLN A 448 49.31 -25.45 22.36
CA GLN A 448 50.67 -25.89 22.57
C GLN A 448 51.50 -25.00 23.52
N GLN A 449 52.22 -25.65 24.42
CA GLN A 449 53.33 -25.09 25.19
C GLN A 449 54.58 -24.97 24.31
N ALA A 450 55.21 -23.79 24.33
CA ALA A 450 56.62 -23.64 24.03
C ALA A 450 57.38 -23.43 25.35
N ALA A 451 58.36 -24.30 25.58
CA ALA A 451 59.18 -24.38 26.77
C ALA A 451 60.22 -23.25 26.85
N TYR A 452 60.46 -22.74 28.07
CA TYR A 452 61.80 -22.33 28.50
C TYR A 452 61.98 -22.59 30.00
N ALA A 453 63.17 -23.09 30.34
CA ALA A 453 63.53 -23.79 31.57
C ALA A 453 63.89 -22.86 32.77
N PRO A 454 63.99 -23.41 34.01
CA PRO A 454 64.06 -22.66 35.26
C PRO A 454 65.47 -22.59 35.89
N ALA A 455 65.69 -21.59 36.75
CA ALA A 455 66.66 -21.53 37.86
C ALA A 455 66.80 -20.05 38.31
N LYS A 456 67.12 -19.64 39.53
CA LYS A 456 67.23 -20.18 40.89
C LYS A 456 67.43 -18.95 41.79
N ASP A 457 66.94 -19.03 43.02
CA ASP A 457 67.45 -18.38 44.22
C ASP A 457 67.53 -16.82 44.28
N ARG A 458 66.57 -16.20 44.98
CA ARG A 458 66.84 -15.58 46.30
C ARG A 458 65.54 -15.15 47.02
N PRO A 459 65.49 -15.25 48.35
CA PRO A 459 64.33 -14.91 49.17
C PRO A 459 64.39 -13.43 49.59
N GLN A 460 63.23 -12.77 49.72
CA GLN A 460 62.87 -12.01 50.93
C GLN A 460 61.57 -11.21 50.76
N ALA A 461 60.90 -11.07 51.91
CA ALA A 461 59.80 -10.17 52.25
C ALA A 461 58.41 -10.59 51.77
N GLY A 462 57.59 -10.99 52.73
CA GLY A 462 56.20 -11.37 52.55
C GLY A 462 55.39 -10.30 51.82
N GLN A 463 54.99 -10.61 50.60
CA GLN A 463 53.77 -10.10 50.02
C GLN A 463 52.75 -11.21 50.18
N TYR A 464 51.70 -10.96 50.97
CA TYR A 464 50.43 -11.65 50.79
C TYR A 464 49.93 -11.26 49.40
N GLY A 465 50.41 -11.96 48.37
CA GLY A 465 49.93 -11.81 47.01
C GLY A 465 48.51 -12.34 46.99
N LEU A 466 47.55 -11.47 46.69
CA LEU A 466 46.20 -11.85 46.32
C LEU A 466 46.29 -13.01 45.32
N SER A 467 45.54 -14.08 45.57
CA SER A 467 45.45 -15.23 44.67
C SER A 467 45.03 -14.73 43.27
N PRO A 468 45.31 -15.48 42.19
CA PRO A 468 44.87 -15.11 40.85
C PRO A 468 43.36 -14.81 40.77
N GLU A 469 42.55 -15.55 41.52
CA GLU A 469 41.10 -15.32 41.65
C GLU A 469 40.78 -14.03 42.41
N GLU A 470 41.53 -13.73 43.47
CA GLU A 470 41.34 -12.49 44.24
C GLU A 470 41.77 -11.26 43.44
N LYS A 471 42.82 -11.36 42.61
CA LYS A 471 43.20 -10.28 41.67
C LYS A 471 42.14 -10.04 40.60
N GLN A 472 41.60 -11.11 40.03
CA GLN A 472 40.52 -11.01 39.04
C GLN A 472 39.26 -10.38 39.65
N THR A 473 38.93 -10.75 40.89
CA THR A 473 37.82 -10.15 41.64
C THR A 473 38.07 -8.66 41.93
N LEU A 474 39.29 -8.31 42.33
CA LEU A 474 39.69 -6.93 42.60
C LEU A 474 39.61 -6.07 41.33
N ASP A 475 40.03 -6.59 40.19
CA ASP A 475 39.98 -5.88 38.91
C ASP A 475 38.54 -5.70 38.41
N MET A 476 37.67 -6.69 38.63
CA MET A 476 36.23 -6.56 38.34
C MET A 476 35.56 -5.53 39.25
N ILE A 477 35.92 -5.48 40.54
CA ILE A 477 35.44 -4.45 41.47
C ILE A 477 35.92 -3.06 41.03
N LYS A 478 37.19 -2.91 40.64
CA LYS A 478 37.72 -1.63 40.12
C LYS A 478 37.02 -1.18 38.86
N ALA A 479 36.75 -2.08 37.91
CA ALA A 479 36.01 -1.76 36.69
C ALA A 479 34.56 -1.34 37.01
N THR A 480 33.94 -1.97 38.01
CA THR A 480 32.59 -1.61 38.47
C THR A 480 32.57 -0.23 39.13
N LEU A 481 33.55 0.07 39.99
CA LEU A 481 33.72 1.38 40.62
C LEU A 481 33.95 2.48 39.58
N TYR A 482 34.82 2.24 38.59
CA TYR A 482 35.06 3.19 37.50
C TYR A 482 33.77 3.48 36.70
N ASN A 483 32.97 2.45 36.41
CA ASN A 483 31.68 2.64 35.74
C ASN A 483 30.66 3.42 36.59
N ILE A 484 30.71 3.29 37.90
CA ILE A 484 29.86 4.06 38.83
C ILE A 484 30.32 5.52 38.85
N ASP A 485 31.63 5.79 38.94
CA ASP A 485 32.18 7.15 38.91
C ASP A 485 31.83 7.88 37.60
N VAL A 486 31.98 7.22 36.45
CA VAL A 486 31.58 7.81 35.15
C VAL A 486 30.09 8.14 35.11
N LYS A 487 29.23 7.31 35.72
CA LYS A 487 27.79 7.59 35.81
C LYS A 487 27.49 8.72 36.80
N MET A 488 28.20 8.79 37.93
CA MET A 488 28.09 9.88 38.90
C MET A 488 28.50 11.22 38.27
N ASP A 489 29.60 11.26 37.51
CA ASP A 489 30.02 12.44 36.75
C ASP A 489 28.94 12.90 35.74
N ASP A 490 28.28 11.96 35.05
CA ASP A 490 27.17 12.28 34.14
C ASP A 490 25.94 12.81 34.91
N PHE A 491 25.64 12.26 36.09
CA PHE A 491 24.58 12.77 36.96
C PHE A 491 24.89 14.17 37.51
N GLU A 492 26.13 14.45 37.93
CA GLU A 492 26.55 15.79 38.38
C GLU A 492 26.47 16.82 37.25
N ARG A 493 26.85 16.45 36.02
CA ARG A 493 26.68 17.32 34.84
C ARG A 493 25.21 17.62 34.55
N ARG A 494 24.33 16.62 34.69
CA ARG A 494 22.88 16.80 34.52
C ARG A 494 22.29 17.67 35.62
N LEU A 495 22.70 17.49 36.88
CA LEU A 495 22.28 18.34 37.99
C LEU A 495 22.71 19.80 37.80
N ASN A 496 23.96 20.03 37.42
CA ASN A 496 24.45 21.38 37.08
C ASN A 496 23.71 22.02 35.91
N TYR A 497 23.27 21.21 34.93
CA TYR A 497 22.43 21.68 33.83
C TYR A 497 21.01 22.05 34.32
N ILE A 498 20.44 21.25 35.22
CA ILE A 498 19.13 21.52 35.84
C ILE A 498 19.18 22.83 36.64
N ASP A 499 20.22 23.07 37.45
CA ASP A 499 20.34 24.30 38.24
C ASP A 499 20.41 25.55 37.33
N LYS A 500 21.23 25.50 36.27
CA LYS A 500 21.29 26.58 35.28
C LYS A 500 19.96 26.78 34.55
N TYR A 501 19.23 25.69 34.31
CA TYR A 501 17.93 25.75 33.67
C TYR A 501 16.88 26.38 34.59
N VAL A 502 16.84 26.00 35.87
CA VAL A 502 15.97 26.61 36.89
C VAL A 502 16.23 28.11 36.99
N GLU A 503 17.50 28.52 36.99
CA GLU A 503 17.87 29.95 36.99
C GLU A 503 17.34 30.67 35.75
N SER A 504 17.46 30.05 34.56
CA SER A 504 16.94 30.63 33.31
C SER A 504 15.40 30.75 33.29
N VAL A 505 14.69 29.76 33.84
CA VAL A 505 13.22 29.76 33.93
C VAL A 505 12.75 30.81 34.93
N GLN A 506 13.41 30.93 36.08
CA GLN A 506 13.13 31.98 37.06
C GLN A 506 13.32 33.37 36.43
N LYS A 507 14.40 33.57 35.67
CA LYS A 507 14.64 34.82 34.93
C LYS A 507 13.54 35.11 33.90
N GLN A 508 13.14 34.13 33.10
CA GLN A 508 12.04 34.29 32.13
C GLN A 508 10.69 34.57 32.81
N GLN A 509 10.39 33.96 33.95
CA GLN A 509 9.15 34.25 34.68
C GLN A 509 9.15 35.68 35.24
N VAL A 510 10.29 36.16 35.75
CA VAL A 510 10.45 37.56 36.18
C VAL A 510 10.27 38.52 35.01
N GLU A 511 10.87 38.22 33.85
CA GLU A 511 10.71 39.03 32.64
C GLU A 511 9.25 39.07 32.14
N ARG A 512 8.56 37.91 32.12
CA ARG A 512 7.13 37.84 31.77
C ARG A 512 6.25 38.60 32.75
N PHE A 513 6.53 38.49 34.05
CA PHE A 513 5.80 39.23 35.08
C PHE A 513 5.99 40.74 34.92
N ASN A 514 7.22 41.19 34.64
CA ASN A 514 7.51 42.61 34.37
C ASN A 514 6.80 43.11 33.12
N ALA A 515 6.81 42.34 32.02
CA ALA A 515 6.11 42.68 30.79
C ALA A 515 4.58 42.75 30.99
N GLN A 516 4.00 41.80 31.73
CA GLN A 516 2.57 41.83 32.08
C GLN A 516 2.22 43.04 32.97
N SER A 517 3.07 43.35 33.95
CA SER A 517 2.93 44.56 34.78
C SER A 517 2.97 45.84 33.94
N GLU A 518 3.85 45.92 32.94
CA GLU A 518 3.91 47.06 32.02
C GLU A 518 2.67 47.16 31.13
N ILE A 519 2.16 46.04 30.60
CA ILE A 519 0.90 46.00 29.83
C ILE A 519 -0.26 46.50 30.69
N VAL A 520 -0.41 45.99 31.92
CA VAL A 520 -1.46 46.42 32.85
C VAL A 520 -1.33 47.91 33.18
N ARG A 521 -0.10 48.43 33.36
CA ARG A 521 0.13 49.88 33.55
C ARG A 521 -0.24 50.68 32.31
N HIS A 522 0.01 50.16 31.12
CA HIS A 522 -0.32 50.81 29.85
C HIS A 522 -1.83 50.81 29.59
N GLU A 523 -2.52 49.72 29.91
CA GLU A 523 -3.99 49.60 29.85
C GLU A 523 -4.67 50.49 30.89
N ALA A 524 -4.13 50.58 32.12
CA ALA A 524 -4.63 51.52 33.12
C ALA A 524 -4.47 52.98 32.69
N ARG A 525 -3.42 53.30 31.93
CA ARG A 525 -3.24 54.63 31.31
C ARG A 525 -4.19 54.84 30.14
N SER A 526 -4.37 53.87 29.24
CA SER A 526 -5.28 53.99 28.10
C SER A 526 -6.76 54.07 28.53
N ALA A 527 -7.15 53.34 29.58
CA ALA A 527 -8.49 53.41 30.17
C ALA A 527 -8.79 54.81 30.77
N LYS A 528 -7.79 55.48 31.35
CA LYS A 528 -7.93 56.89 31.78
C LYS A 528 -8.20 57.82 30.60
N TYR A 529 -7.52 57.65 29.47
CA TYR A 529 -7.75 58.46 28.28
C TYR A 529 -9.08 58.15 27.58
N ALA A 530 -9.50 56.87 27.55
CA ALA A 530 -10.81 56.46 27.04
C ALA A 530 -11.96 57.05 27.89
N GLY A 531 -11.81 57.08 29.22
CA GLY A 531 -12.77 57.73 30.11
C GLY A 531 -12.93 59.24 29.86
N ILE A 532 -11.84 59.94 29.56
CA ILE A 532 -11.86 61.36 29.17
C ILE A 532 -12.55 61.56 27.81
N GLY A 533 -12.36 60.63 26.87
CA GLY A 533 -13.04 60.63 25.58
C GLY A 533 -14.55 60.47 25.69
N ILE A 534 -15.02 59.55 26.54
CA ILE A 534 -16.46 59.32 26.76
C ILE A 534 -17.09 60.52 27.49
N ALA A 535 -16.39 61.11 28.47
CA ALA A 535 -16.88 62.29 29.19
C ALA A 535 -17.00 63.52 28.27
N SER A 536 -16.02 63.74 27.39
CA SER A 536 -16.05 64.84 26.41
C SER A 536 -17.13 64.65 25.34
N ALA A 537 -17.30 63.43 24.81
CA ALA A 537 -18.39 63.12 23.88
C ALA A 537 -19.78 63.33 24.52
N SER A 538 -19.96 62.91 25.77
CA SER A 538 -21.20 63.13 26.52
C SER A 538 -21.50 64.61 26.72
N LEU A 539 -20.47 65.42 26.97
CA LEU A 539 -20.60 66.88 27.13
C LEU A 539 -20.99 67.58 25.83
N VAL A 540 -20.45 67.13 24.68
CA VAL A 540 -20.83 67.63 23.36
C VAL A 540 -22.28 67.28 23.02
N ILE A 541 -22.71 66.05 23.30
CA ILE A 541 -24.12 65.65 23.09
C ILE A 541 -25.07 66.47 23.96
N LEU A 542 -24.71 66.72 25.23
CA LEU A 542 -25.50 67.57 26.12
C LEU A 542 -25.58 69.01 25.60
N LEU A 543 -24.47 69.57 25.10
CA LEU A 543 -24.45 70.90 24.49
C LEU A 543 -25.33 71.00 23.24
N LEU A 544 -25.31 69.98 22.37
CA LEU A 544 -26.17 69.93 21.19
C LEU A 544 -27.66 69.86 21.59
N PHE A 545 -28.00 69.09 22.62
CA PHE A 545 -29.36 69.04 23.15
C PHE A 545 -29.82 70.38 23.73
N ILE A 546 -28.94 71.08 24.45
CA ILE A 546 -29.22 72.42 24.97
C ILE A 546 -29.42 73.39 23.82
N LEU A 547 -28.61 73.32 22.75
CA LEU A 547 -28.71 74.17 21.57
C LEU A 547 -30.01 73.95 20.80
N ASP A 548 -30.42 72.69 20.62
CA ASP A 548 -31.68 72.32 19.97
C ASP A 548 -32.88 72.79 20.78
N TRP A 549 -32.83 72.62 22.11
CA TRP A 549 -33.84 73.15 23.02
C TRP A 549 -33.89 74.69 23.00
N TRP A 550 -32.74 75.35 22.91
CA TRP A 550 -32.64 76.80 22.77
C TRP A 550 -33.27 77.26 21.46
N LEU A 551 -33.00 76.57 20.34
CA LEU A 551 -33.61 76.87 19.04
C LEU A 551 -35.14 76.69 19.06
N GLY A 552 -35.65 75.65 19.71
CA GLY A 552 -37.10 75.45 19.90
C GLY A 552 -37.78 76.54 20.73
N LEU A 553 -37.05 77.22 21.62
CA LEU A 553 -37.56 78.40 22.35
C LEU A 553 -37.70 79.65 21.47
N PHE A 554 -37.06 79.71 20.30
CA PHE A 554 -37.22 80.81 19.34
C PHE A 554 -38.35 80.61 18.34
N ASP A 555 -38.90 79.40 18.19
CA ASP A 555 -40.06 79.17 17.31
C ASP A 555 -41.31 79.97 17.71
N PRO A 556 -41.65 80.14 19.00
CA PRO A 556 -42.71 81.06 19.43
C PRO A 556 -42.38 82.53 19.15
N ILE A 557 -41.10 82.91 19.18
CA ILE A 557 -40.65 84.28 18.91
C ILE A 557 -40.73 84.56 17.41
N ARG A 558 -40.31 83.62 16.55
CA ARG A 558 -40.47 83.73 15.09
C ARG A 558 -41.93 83.81 14.68
N SER A 559 -42.82 83.03 15.31
CA SER A 559 -44.25 83.09 15.02
C SER A 559 -44.89 84.43 15.44
N LEU A 560 -44.35 85.09 16.47
CA LEU A 560 -44.77 86.42 16.92
C LEU A 560 -44.29 87.57 16.01
N PHE A 561 -43.16 87.41 15.30
CA PHE A 561 -42.59 88.44 14.44
C PHE A 561 -42.83 88.23 12.94
N GLY A 562 -43.49 87.14 12.53
CA GLY A 562 -43.85 86.89 11.13
C GLY A 562 -42.64 86.77 10.19
N LEU A 563 -41.50 86.28 10.70
CA LEU A 563 -40.28 86.00 9.95
C LEU A 563 -40.24 84.56 9.45
#